data_AF-A0A538LCS6-F1
#
_entry.id   AF-A0A538LCS6-F1
#
_cell.length_a   1.000
_cell.length_b   1.000
_cell.length_c   1.000
_cell.angle_alpha   90.00
_cell.angle_beta   90.00
_cell.angle_gamma   90.00
#
_symmetry.space_group_name_H-M   'P 1'
#
loop_
_entity.id
_entity.type
_entity.pdbx_description
1 polymer ?
#
loop_
_entity_poly.entity_id
_entity_poly.type
_entity_poly.pdbx_seq_one_letter_code
_entity_poly.pdbx_strand_id
1 'polypeptide(L)'
;MMVAVTRRGYSLRSMRLSRKNDPDSVRARQSALGLPEVDVEPYVRAAESVTGLVSIPVSVAQLAVSLGEYELSEDGEVAETGRAEEEVVVPLAHTEGGLTASVQRGAKAIAESGGSRTYVIADRITRASCFICKDSGDALALARWVEEQVLAMRDFLRDSDSPELSRYAVLREAETHVVGPMCHVLWRFTTGDAFGANMMTRNAYAVNMAYVLPHAPVRVERTILEANMGGDKKPSFEYFQQGHGKTVIAETTLTEAA
;
A
#
# COMPACT_ATOMS: atom_id res chain seq x y z
N MET A 1 -19.16 12.82 -37.85
CA MET A 1 -17.92 13.16 -38.58
C MET A 1 -17.20 11.85 -38.88
N MET A 2 -17.18 11.43 -40.13
CA MET A 2 -16.59 10.18 -40.62
C MET A 2 -15.07 10.17 -40.38
N VAL A 3 -14.56 9.18 -39.65
CA VAL A 3 -13.10 8.95 -39.54
C VAL A 3 -12.66 8.18 -40.78
N ALA A 4 -12.01 8.87 -41.70
CA ALA A 4 -11.33 8.25 -42.83
C ALA A 4 -10.08 7.51 -42.33
N VAL A 5 -10.13 6.18 -42.27
CA VAL A 5 -8.96 5.35 -42.01
C VAL A 5 -8.20 5.17 -43.33
N THR A 6 -7.34 6.12 -43.65
CA THR A 6 -6.34 5.93 -44.71
C THR A 6 -5.24 4.99 -44.21
N ARG A 7 -5.18 3.77 -44.76
CA ARG A 7 -4.06 2.84 -44.63
C ARG A 7 -2.80 3.45 -45.29
N ARG A 8 -2.07 4.31 -44.57
CA ARG A 8 -0.66 4.59 -44.89
C ARG A 8 0.19 3.49 -44.26
N GLY A 9 1.09 2.89 -45.03
CA GLY A 9 2.04 1.90 -44.55
C GLY A 9 2.85 2.48 -43.39
N TYR A 10 2.54 2.05 -42.17
CA TYR A 10 3.38 2.32 -41.01
C TYR A 10 4.64 1.46 -41.16
N SER A 11 5.68 2.03 -41.77
CA SER A 11 7.03 1.69 -41.36
C SER A 11 7.08 1.97 -39.86
N LEU A 12 7.05 0.94 -39.03
CA LEU A 12 7.35 1.00 -37.60
C LEU A 12 8.81 1.44 -37.41
N ARG A 13 9.16 2.67 -37.78
CA ARG A 13 10.34 3.33 -37.22
C ARG A 13 10.01 3.43 -35.74
N SER A 14 10.62 2.58 -34.92
CA SER A 14 10.46 2.69 -33.46
C SER A 14 10.91 4.09 -33.08
N MET A 15 9.96 4.96 -32.75
CA MET A 15 10.28 6.28 -32.25
C MET A 15 10.98 6.05 -30.91
N ARG A 16 12.32 6.17 -30.91
CA ARG A 16 13.13 5.94 -29.72
C ARG A 16 12.95 7.14 -28.78
N LEU A 17 11.97 7.03 -27.87
CA LEU A 17 11.77 8.01 -26.82
C LEU A 17 12.77 7.74 -25.69
N SER A 18 13.52 8.78 -25.29
CA SER A 18 14.40 8.71 -24.12
C SER A 18 13.58 8.32 -22.88
N ARG A 19 14.14 7.48 -22.02
CA ARG A 19 13.53 7.15 -20.71
C ARG A 19 13.93 8.14 -19.61
N LYS A 20 14.93 8.99 -19.87
CA LYS A 20 15.39 10.01 -18.92
C LYS A 20 14.32 11.10 -18.78
N ASN A 21 14.20 11.68 -17.59
CA ASN A 21 13.30 12.81 -17.34
C ASN A 21 14.08 14.11 -17.13
N ASP A 22 15.24 14.27 -17.80
CA ASP A 22 15.84 15.60 -17.94
C ASP A 22 14.98 16.50 -18.85
N PRO A 23 15.04 17.83 -18.69
CA PRO A 23 14.19 18.77 -19.43
C PRO A 23 14.25 18.60 -20.95
N ASP A 24 15.42 18.32 -21.51
CA ASP A 24 15.60 18.10 -22.96
C ASP A 24 14.90 16.83 -23.44
N SER A 25 15.06 15.74 -22.69
CA SER A 25 14.38 14.47 -22.98
C SER A 25 12.85 14.62 -22.91
N VAL A 26 12.33 15.35 -21.92
CA VAL A 26 10.89 15.64 -21.81
C VAL A 26 10.38 16.41 -23.02
N ARG A 27 11.02 17.54 -23.36
CA ARG A 27 10.64 18.37 -24.51
C ARG A 27 10.73 17.61 -25.82
N ALA A 28 11.77 16.80 -26.00
CA ALA A 28 11.92 15.95 -27.17
C ALA A 28 10.79 14.93 -27.28
N ARG A 29 10.37 14.31 -26.16
CA ARG A 29 9.21 13.40 -26.15
C ARG A 29 7.91 14.13 -26.47
N GLN A 30 7.66 15.28 -25.84
CA GLN A 30 6.48 16.10 -26.10
C GLN A 30 6.39 16.49 -27.59
N SER A 31 7.48 17.00 -28.15
CA SER A 31 7.58 17.39 -29.55
C SER A 31 7.36 16.21 -30.50
N ALA A 32 8.00 15.07 -30.23
CA ALA A 32 7.87 13.86 -31.04
C ALA A 32 6.44 13.29 -31.04
N LEU A 33 5.69 13.50 -29.96
CA LEU A 33 4.31 13.04 -29.80
C LEU A 33 3.28 14.12 -30.19
N GLY A 34 3.70 15.33 -30.56
CA GLY A 34 2.81 16.45 -30.84
C GLY A 34 1.98 16.89 -29.62
N LEU A 35 2.53 16.71 -28.41
CA LEU A 35 1.88 17.09 -27.16
C LEU A 35 2.14 18.57 -26.84
N PRO A 36 1.21 19.25 -26.13
CA PRO A 36 1.45 20.60 -25.65
C PRO A 36 2.64 20.63 -24.68
N GLU A 37 3.41 21.72 -24.73
CA GLU A 37 4.48 21.95 -23.77
C GLU A 37 3.86 22.34 -22.43
N VAL A 38 4.05 21.47 -21.44
CA VAL A 38 3.60 21.65 -20.06
C VAL A 38 4.82 21.52 -19.17
N ASP A 39 4.93 22.41 -18.18
CA ASP A 39 5.96 22.29 -17.14
C ASP A 39 5.68 21.07 -16.27
N VAL A 40 6.57 20.08 -16.37
CA VAL A 40 6.53 18.84 -15.61
C VAL A 40 7.75 18.68 -14.70
N GLU A 41 8.62 19.70 -14.63
CA GLU A 41 9.85 19.65 -13.82
C GLU A 41 9.59 19.22 -12.38
N PRO A 42 8.54 19.71 -11.68
CA PRO A 42 8.25 19.26 -10.31
C PRO A 42 7.91 17.77 -10.20
N TYR A 43 7.50 17.12 -11.30
CA TYR A 43 6.92 15.77 -11.30
C TYR A 43 7.80 14.74 -12.02
N VAL A 44 9.00 15.11 -12.47
CA VAL A 44 9.92 14.20 -13.20
C VAL A 44 10.37 12.98 -12.41
N ARG A 45 10.19 12.97 -11.09
CA ARG A 45 10.49 11.82 -10.22
C ARG A 45 9.25 10.97 -9.90
N ALA A 46 8.05 11.42 -10.27
CA ALA A 46 6.81 10.73 -9.94
C ALA A 46 6.53 9.53 -10.84
N ALA A 47 7.04 9.52 -12.07
CA ALA A 47 6.87 8.45 -13.03
C ALA A 47 8.04 8.39 -14.03
N GLU A 48 8.20 7.27 -14.70
CA GLU A 48 9.13 7.15 -15.82
C GLU A 48 8.54 7.78 -17.09
N SER A 49 9.42 8.29 -17.96
CA SER A 49 9.05 8.77 -19.29
C SER A 49 7.97 9.87 -19.31
N VAL A 50 8.02 10.81 -18.37
CA VAL A 50 7.01 11.87 -18.20
C VAL A 50 6.89 12.75 -19.44
N THR A 51 5.66 12.99 -19.90
CA THR A 51 5.36 13.84 -21.07
C THR A 51 4.34 14.94 -20.79
N GLY A 52 3.65 14.90 -19.66
CA GLY A 52 2.60 15.87 -19.35
C GLY A 52 1.91 15.55 -18.03
N LEU A 53 0.83 16.27 -17.77
CA LEU A 53 0.01 16.15 -16.58
C LEU A 53 -1.46 15.92 -16.97
N VAL A 54 -2.21 15.28 -16.08
CA VAL A 54 -3.66 15.18 -16.17
C VAL A 54 -4.24 16.08 -15.08
N SER A 55 -5.05 17.06 -15.48
CA SER A 55 -5.81 17.89 -14.53
C SER A 55 -7.04 17.12 -14.05
N ILE A 56 -7.15 16.95 -12.73
CA ILE A 56 -8.32 16.36 -12.08
C ILE A 56 -8.97 17.46 -11.24
N PRO A 57 -10.27 17.76 -11.42
CA PRO A 57 -10.97 18.72 -10.56
C PRO A 57 -10.89 18.31 -9.10
N VAL A 58 -10.63 19.29 -8.22
CA VAL A 58 -10.58 19.09 -6.78
C VAL A 58 -11.69 19.90 -6.14
N SER A 59 -12.57 19.23 -5.41
CA SER A 59 -13.61 19.83 -4.58
C SER A 59 -13.31 19.60 -3.09
N VAL A 60 -14.13 20.16 -2.20
CA VAL A 60 -13.96 20.02 -0.75
C VAL A 60 -15.25 19.60 -0.06
N ALA A 61 -15.11 18.79 0.99
CA ALA A 61 -16.16 18.53 1.97
C ALA A 61 -15.65 18.89 3.37
N GLN A 62 -16.54 19.34 4.26
CA GLN A 62 -16.21 19.65 5.65
C GLN A 62 -16.85 18.58 6.54
N LEU A 63 -16.09 17.98 7.44
CA LEU A 63 -16.56 16.95 8.36
C LEU A 63 -16.33 17.39 9.80
N ALA A 64 -17.38 17.34 10.62
CA ALA A 64 -17.25 17.44 12.07
C ALA A 64 -16.92 16.06 12.64
N VAL A 65 -15.74 15.91 13.22
CA VAL A 65 -15.19 14.61 13.64
C VAL A 65 -14.55 14.71 15.01
N SER A 66 -14.92 13.79 15.88
CA SER A 66 -14.17 13.43 17.07
C SER A 66 -13.01 12.51 16.64
N LEU A 67 -11.83 13.11 16.47
CA LEU A 67 -10.63 12.45 15.98
C LEU A 67 -9.81 11.91 17.16
N GLY A 68 -9.43 10.64 17.10
CA GLY A 68 -8.51 10.05 18.07
C GLY A 68 -7.06 10.26 17.65
N GLU A 69 -6.19 10.52 18.62
CA GLU A 69 -4.75 10.49 18.47
C GLU A 69 -4.23 9.11 18.90
N TYR A 70 -3.36 8.51 18.11
CA TYR A 70 -2.93 7.13 18.31
C TYR A 70 -1.42 6.99 18.25
N GLU A 71 -0.88 6.15 19.12
CA GLU A 71 0.51 5.69 19.09
C GLU A 71 0.56 4.17 19.04
N LEU A 72 1.69 3.65 18.57
CA LEU A 72 1.99 2.21 18.65
C LEU A 72 2.76 1.92 19.93
N SER A 73 2.29 0.95 20.71
CA SER A 73 3.03 0.42 21.85
C SER A 73 4.34 -0.26 21.41
N GLU A 74 5.19 -0.62 22.38
CA GLU A 74 6.40 -1.41 22.11
C GLU A 74 6.08 -2.73 21.39
N ASP A 75 4.97 -3.38 21.76
CA ASP A 75 4.47 -4.60 21.13
C ASP A 75 3.83 -4.35 19.75
N GLY A 76 3.51 -3.09 19.44
CA GLY A 76 2.89 -2.67 18.18
C GLY A 76 1.38 -2.58 18.25
N GLU A 77 0.79 -2.60 19.44
CA GLU A 77 -0.65 -2.40 19.62
C GLU A 77 -1.01 -0.93 19.47
N VAL A 78 -2.18 -0.66 18.86
CA VAL A 78 -2.68 0.70 18.68
C VAL A 78 -3.29 1.18 19.99
N ALA A 79 -2.76 2.28 20.53
CA ALA A 79 -3.24 2.89 21.76
C ALA A 79 -3.72 4.32 21.49
N GLU A 80 -4.95 4.63 21.90
CA GLU A 80 -5.47 6.01 21.86
C GLU A 80 -4.83 6.82 22.98
N THR A 81 -4.14 7.90 22.64
CA THR A 81 -3.44 8.79 23.59
C THR A 81 -4.20 10.09 23.84
N GLY A 82 -5.08 10.47 22.93
CA GLY A 82 -5.83 11.71 22.97
C GLY A 82 -7.04 11.70 22.06
N ARG A 83 -7.91 12.70 22.23
CA ARG A 83 -9.08 12.90 21.38
C ARG A 83 -9.46 14.37 21.32
N ALA A 84 -9.76 14.84 20.12
CA ALA A 84 -10.18 16.21 19.87
C ALA A 84 -11.41 16.26 18.97
N GLU A 85 -12.27 17.25 19.19
CA GLU A 85 -13.33 17.59 18.25
C GLU A 85 -12.77 18.55 17.20
N GLU A 86 -12.88 18.19 15.93
CA GLU A 86 -12.28 18.91 14.82
C GLU A 86 -13.26 19.09 13.66
N GLU A 87 -13.14 20.23 12.96
CA GLU A 87 -13.72 20.42 11.63
C GLU A 87 -12.65 20.19 10.56
N VAL A 88 -12.74 19.05 9.88
CA VAL A 88 -11.76 18.64 8.88
C VAL A 88 -12.24 19.01 7.47
N VAL A 89 -11.40 19.73 6.72
CA VAL A 89 -11.62 20.00 5.30
C VAL A 89 -10.98 18.90 4.46
N VAL A 90 -11.81 18.03 3.87
CA VAL A 90 -11.38 16.89 3.05
C VAL A 90 -11.33 17.27 1.56
N PRO A 91 -10.15 17.27 0.91
CA PRO A 91 -10.05 17.46 -0.53
C PRO A 91 -10.47 16.18 -1.28
N LEU A 92 -11.27 16.36 -2.33
CA LEU A 92 -11.79 15.27 -3.16
C LEU A 92 -11.43 15.53 -4.63
N ALA A 93 -10.47 14.75 -5.16
CA ALA A 93 -10.07 14.82 -6.56
C ALA A 93 -10.89 13.80 -7.39
N HIS A 94 -11.83 14.28 -8.21
CA HIS A 94 -12.70 13.40 -9.02
C HIS A 94 -13.30 14.13 -10.22
N THR A 95 -13.85 13.35 -11.16
CA THR A 95 -14.64 13.84 -12.31
C THR A 95 -16.09 13.37 -12.29
N GLU A 96 -16.48 12.56 -11.30
CA GLU A 96 -17.84 12.03 -11.17
C GLU A 96 -18.82 13.11 -10.70
N GLY A 97 -19.88 13.33 -11.49
CA GLY A 97 -20.92 14.31 -11.18
C GLY A 97 -21.77 13.88 -9.96
N GLY A 98 -22.01 14.82 -9.04
CA GLY A 98 -22.84 14.58 -7.85
C GLY A 98 -22.10 13.98 -6.66
N LEU A 99 -20.85 13.50 -6.81
CA LEU A 99 -20.07 12.90 -5.72
C LEU A 99 -19.88 13.89 -4.56
N THR A 100 -19.28 15.06 -4.79
CA THR A 100 -19.08 16.09 -3.75
C THR A 100 -20.39 16.48 -3.08
N ALA A 101 -21.44 16.71 -3.88
CA ALA A 101 -22.73 17.13 -3.37
C ALA A 101 -23.34 16.05 -2.46
N SER A 102 -23.15 14.77 -2.79
CA SER A 102 -23.59 13.65 -1.95
C SER A 102 -22.79 13.56 -0.65
N VAL A 103 -21.46 13.68 -0.72
CA VAL A 103 -20.61 13.69 0.48
C VAL A 103 -20.96 14.86 1.40
N GLN A 104 -21.14 16.07 0.87
CA GLN A 104 -21.51 17.25 1.65
C GLN A 104 -22.90 17.12 2.30
N ARG A 105 -23.88 16.51 1.63
CA ARG A 105 -25.20 16.23 2.25
C ARG A 105 -25.06 15.29 3.44
N GLY A 106 -24.30 14.19 3.30
CA GLY A 106 -24.04 13.27 4.39
C GLY A 106 -23.28 13.94 5.54
N ALA A 107 -22.23 14.69 5.22
CA ALA A 107 -21.46 15.47 6.18
C ALA A 107 -22.31 16.46 6.97
N LYS A 108 -23.26 17.13 6.30
CA LYS A 108 -24.19 18.04 6.94
C LYS A 108 -25.09 17.31 7.94
N ALA A 109 -25.71 16.20 7.56
CA ALA A 109 -26.56 15.41 8.46
C ALA A 109 -25.77 14.90 9.69
N ILE A 110 -24.50 14.50 9.48
CA ILE A 110 -23.58 14.12 10.55
C ILE A 110 -23.31 15.29 11.49
N ALA A 111 -22.95 16.47 10.95
CA ALA A 111 -22.65 17.65 11.76
C ALA A 111 -23.87 18.14 12.55
N GLU A 112 -25.06 18.15 11.94
CA GLU A 112 -26.33 18.50 12.59
C GLU A 112 -26.73 17.47 13.66
N SER A 113 -26.16 16.26 13.61
CA SER A 113 -26.35 15.20 14.61
C SER A 113 -25.23 15.10 15.64
N GLY A 114 -24.34 16.10 15.73
CA GLY A 114 -23.27 16.16 16.72
C GLY A 114 -21.94 15.56 16.28
N GLY A 115 -21.76 15.29 14.98
CA GLY A 115 -20.50 14.83 14.41
C GLY A 115 -20.38 13.30 14.31
N SER A 116 -19.21 12.86 13.85
CA SER A 116 -18.84 11.44 13.80
C SER A 116 -17.65 11.16 14.71
N ARG A 117 -17.55 9.94 15.22
CA ARG A 117 -16.42 9.49 16.03
C ARG A 117 -15.63 8.43 15.29
N THR A 118 -14.30 8.54 15.29
CA THR A 118 -13.43 7.59 14.61
C THR A 118 -12.52 6.82 15.58
N TYR A 119 -12.15 5.60 15.19
CA TYR A 119 -11.19 4.75 15.88
C TYR A 119 -10.23 4.08 14.91
N VAL A 120 -8.95 3.97 15.30
CA VAL A 120 -7.98 3.09 14.65
C VAL A 120 -7.87 1.82 15.48
N ILE A 121 -8.18 0.67 14.87
CA ILE A 121 -8.21 -0.62 15.55
C ILE A 121 -6.88 -1.36 15.38
N ALA A 122 -6.29 -1.28 14.19
CA ALA A 122 -5.09 -2.01 13.86
C ALA A 122 -4.23 -1.25 12.85
N ASP A 123 -2.93 -1.47 12.93
CA ASP A 123 -1.93 -0.97 11.98
C ASP A 123 -0.96 -2.10 11.61
N ARG A 124 -1.25 -2.80 10.52
CA ARG A 124 -0.45 -3.93 10.05
C ARG A 124 -0.43 -3.93 8.52
N ILE A 125 0.71 -3.60 7.92
CA ILE A 125 0.91 -3.84 6.49
C ILE A 125 1.57 -5.20 6.26
N THR A 126 1.10 -5.91 5.24
CA THR A 126 1.44 -7.32 5.03
C THR A 126 2.21 -7.53 3.72
N ARG A 127 3.28 -8.34 3.78
CA ARG A 127 3.91 -8.92 2.58
C ARG A 127 3.73 -10.43 2.58
N ALA A 128 3.05 -10.94 1.57
CA ALA A 128 2.73 -12.35 1.41
C ALA A 128 3.79 -13.11 0.61
N SER A 129 4.78 -13.71 1.28
CA SER A 129 5.78 -14.56 0.65
C SER A 129 5.31 -16.00 0.51
N CYS A 130 6.02 -16.81 -0.28
CA CYS A 130 5.81 -18.25 -0.39
C CYS A 130 7.15 -18.96 -0.53
N PHE A 131 7.32 -20.04 0.24
CA PHE A 131 8.44 -20.96 0.16
C PHE A 131 7.91 -22.30 -0.35
N ILE A 132 8.51 -22.80 -1.43
CA ILE A 132 8.19 -24.10 -2.01
C ILE A 132 9.20 -25.11 -1.46
N CYS A 133 8.69 -26.10 -0.74
CA CYS A 133 9.44 -27.23 -0.21
C CYS A 133 9.30 -28.45 -1.13
N LYS A 134 10.01 -29.53 -0.79
CA LYS A 134 9.94 -30.80 -1.52
C LYS A 134 8.53 -31.41 -1.47
N ASP A 135 7.90 -31.38 -0.30
CA ASP A 135 6.57 -31.95 -0.07
C ASP A 135 5.81 -31.19 1.05
N SER A 136 4.59 -31.65 1.34
CA SER A 136 3.72 -30.99 2.33
C SER A 136 4.22 -31.19 3.77
N GLY A 137 4.96 -32.26 4.05
CA GLY A 137 5.53 -32.51 5.38
C GLY A 137 6.60 -31.46 5.69
N ASP A 138 7.48 -31.20 4.72
CA ASP A 138 8.48 -30.14 4.85
C ASP A 138 7.82 -28.75 4.96
N ALA A 139 6.79 -28.47 4.17
CA ALA A 139 6.08 -27.19 4.25
C ALA A 139 5.42 -26.96 5.63
N LEU A 140 4.85 -28.01 6.23
CA LEU A 140 4.28 -27.97 7.59
C LEU A 140 5.36 -27.77 8.67
N ALA A 141 6.51 -28.42 8.52
CA ALA A 141 7.65 -28.24 9.43
C ALA A 141 8.20 -26.81 9.35
N LEU A 142 8.32 -26.27 8.13
CA LEU A 142 8.73 -24.87 7.91
C LEU A 142 7.73 -23.88 8.52
N ALA A 143 6.42 -24.10 8.29
CA ALA A 143 5.36 -23.23 8.81
C ALA A 143 5.44 -23.06 10.33
N ARG A 144 5.48 -24.19 11.07
CA ARG A 144 5.60 -24.18 12.54
C ARG A 144 6.87 -23.46 13.01
N TRP A 145 7.99 -23.75 12.37
CA TRP A 145 9.26 -23.11 12.70
C TRP A 145 9.22 -21.59 12.46
N VAL A 146 8.66 -21.14 11.33
CA VAL A 146 8.56 -19.70 11.00
C VAL A 146 7.78 -18.94 12.08
N GLU A 147 6.66 -19.48 12.55
CA GLU A 147 5.84 -18.84 13.59
C GLU A 147 6.59 -18.72 14.93
N GLU A 148 7.41 -19.73 15.27
CA GLU A 148 8.26 -19.70 16.46
C GLU A 148 9.42 -18.69 16.36
N GLN A 149 9.91 -18.40 15.14
CA GLN A 149 11.07 -17.54 14.92
C GLN A 149 10.76 -16.04 14.80
N VAL A 150 9.50 -15.61 14.94
CA VAL A 150 9.11 -14.20 14.69
C VAL A 150 9.94 -13.19 15.49
N LEU A 151 10.16 -13.45 16.78
CA LEU A 151 10.98 -12.58 17.64
C LEU A 151 12.43 -12.54 17.17
N ALA A 152 13.03 -13.69 16.87
CA ALA A 152 14.41 -13.76 16.41
C ALA A 152 14.60 -13.12 15.03
N MET A 153 13.63 -13.23 14.13
CA MET A 153 13.61 -12.53 12.84
C MET A 153 13.47 -11.02 12.99
N ARG A 154 12.67 -10.56 13.96
CA ARG A 154 12.54 -9.14 14.32
C ARG A 154 13.86 -8.59 14.85
N ASP A 155 14.51 -9.33 15.74
CA ASP A 155 15.81 -8.97 16.31
C ASP A 155 16.88 -8.90 15.22
N PHE A 156 16.94 -9.90 14.34
CA PHE A 156 17.82 -9.90 13.17
C PHE A 156 17.64 -8.64 12.30
N LEU A 157 16.40 -8.24 12.02
CA LEU A 157 16.13 -7.04 11.23
C LEU A 157 16.54 -5.76 11.96
N ARG A 158 16.29 -5.68 13.27
CA ARG A 158 16.62 -4.51 14.10
C ARG A 158 18.12 -4.32 14.24
N ASP A 159 18.86 -5.41 14.41
CA ASP A 159 20.29 -5.40 14.69
C ASP A 159 21.14 -5.34 13.41
N SER A 160 20.50 -5.39 12.23
CA SER A 160 21.19 -5.25 10.94
C SER A 160 21.66 -3.82 10.70
N ASP A 161 22.90 -3.69 10.24
CA ASP A 161 23.54 -2.43 9.81
C ASP A 161 23.33 -2.12 8.31
N SER A 162 22.56 -2.95 7.60
CA SER A 162 22.34 -2.78 6.16
C SER A 162 21.58 -1.48 5.87
N PRO A 163 22.14 -0.55 5.07
CA PRO A 163 21.47 0.71 4.73
C PRO A 163 20.22 0.48 3.85
N GLU A 164 20.10 -0.70 3.25
CA GLU A 164 18.93 -1.14 2.50
C GLU A 164 17.83 -1.73 3.39
N LEU A 165 17.99 -1.79 4.70
CA LEU A 165 16.91 -2.13 5.62
C LEU A 165 16.39 -0.88 6.31
N SER A 166 15.12 -0.91 6.69
CA SER A 166 14.55 0.18 7.44
C SER A 166 14.20 -0.24 8.84
N ARG A 167 14.69 0.54 9.80
CA ARG A 167 14.32 0.46 11.22
C ARG A 167 12.85 0.76 11.50
N TYR A 168 12.16 1.45 10.58
CA TYR A 168 10.73 1.74 10.71
C TYR A 168 9.85 0.56 10.32
N ALA A 169 10.35 -0.42 9.54
CA ALA A 169 9.63 -1.65 9.23
C ALA A 169 9.92 -2.70 10.30
N VAL A 170 9.11 -2.68 11.35
CA VAL A 170 9.22 -3.61 12.47
C VAL A 170 8.34 -4.82 12.20
N LEU A 171 8.93 -6.02 12.12
CA LEU A 171 8.20 -7.28 11.98
C LEU A 171 7.44 -7.57 13.27
N ARG A 172 6.11 -7.60 13.20
CA ARG A 172 5.23 -7.84 14.36
C ARG A 172 4.83 -9.29 14.43
N GLU A 173 4.32 -9.82 13.32
CA GLU A 173 3.72 -11.15 13.26
C GLU A 173 4.10 -11.84 11.94
N ALA A 174 4.01 -13.17 11.95
CA ALA A 174 4.01 -14.00 10.76
C ALA A 174 2.87 -15.00 10.88
N GLU A 175 1.99 -15.05 9.90
CA GLU A 175 0.93 -16.06 9.81
C GLU A 175 1.21 -16.97 8.63
N THR A 176 1.11 -18.28 8.83
CA THR A 176 1.45 -19.27 7.80
C THR A 176 0.23 -20.01 7.26
N HIS A 177 0.23 -20.29 5.96
CA HIS A 177 -0.77 -21.12 5.30
C HIS A 177 -0.08 -22.14 4.38
N VAL A 178 -0.31 -23.42 4.63
CA VAL A 178 0.27 -24.50 3.82
C VAL A 178 -0.72 -24.98 2.77
N VAL A 179 -0.30 -24.96 1.51
CA VAL A 179 -1.06 -25.46 0.35
C VAL A 179 -0.20 -26.44 -0.42
N GLY A 180 -0.34 -27.73 -0.10
CA GLY A 180 0.56 -28.77 -0.62
C GLY A 180 2.01 -28.51 -0.20
N PRO A 181 3.00 -28.51 -1.13
CA PRO A 181 4.40 -28.23 -0.80
C PRO A 181 4.71 -26.74 -0.58
N MET A 182 3.71 -25.85 -0.65
CA MET A 182 3.90 -24.41 -0.54
C MET A 182 3.58 -23.95 0.88
N CYS A 183 4.54 -23.31 1.55
CA CYS A 183 4.34 -22.58 2.79
C CYS A 183 4.22 -21.08 2.46
N HIS A 184 2.99 -20.56 2.44
CA HIS A 184 2.75 -19.13 2.38
C HIS A 184 2.98 -18.51 3.74
N VAL A 185 3.62 -17.34 3.77
CA VAL A 185 3.85 -16.58 4.99
C VAL A 185 3.42 -15.14 4.79
N LEU A 186 2.50 -14.70 5.63
CA LEU A 186 2.01 -13.33 5.72
C LEU A 186 2.84 -12.59 6.76
N TRP A 187 3.91 -11.93 6.30
CA TRP A 187 4.74 -11.10 7.16
C TRP A 187 4.01 -9.78 7.46
N ARG A 188 3.64 -9.54 8.72
CA ARG A 188 2.95 -8.31 9.13
C ARG A 188 3.93 -7.36 9.81
N PHE A 189 4.02 -6.16 9.26
CA PHE A 189 4.90 -5.09 9.73
C PHE A 189 4.09 -3.88 10.19
N THR A 190 4.65 -3.14 11.15
CA THR A 190 4.33 -1.72 11.33
C THR A 190 5.37 -0.87 10.59
N THR A 191 4.97 0.28 10.05
CA THR A 191 5.83 1.08 9.15
C THR A 191 5.93 2.56 9.51
N GLY A 192 5.55 2.93 10.74
CA GLY A 192 5.38 4.33 11.14
C GLY A 192 4.31 5.02 10.28
N ASP A 193 4.54 6.28 9.95
CA ASP A 193 3.59 7.08 9.16
C ASP A 193 3.60 6.77 7.65
N ALA A 194 4.61 6.02 7.19
CA ALA A 194 4.70 5.63 5.79
C ALA A 194 3.67 4.55 5.46
N PHE A 195 3.09 4.59 4.25
CA PHE A 195 2.37 3.44 3.69
C PHE A 195 3.26 2.18 3.71
N GLY A 196 4.58 2.33 3.51
CA GLY A 196 5.52 1.29 3.90
C GLY A 196 5.69 0.11 2.94
N ALA A 197 4.97 0.06 1.81
CA ALA A 197 5.04 -1.08 0.90
C ALA A 197 6.45 -1.42 0.38
N ASN A 198 7.26 -0.41 0.02
CA ASN A 198 8.65 -0.66 -0.41
C ASN A 198 9.54 -1.14 0.75
N MET A 199 9.29 -0.59 1.93
CA MET A 199 10.06 -0.84 3.13
C MET A 199 9.83 -2.27 3.66
N MET A 200 8.56 -2.67 3.81
CA MET A 200 8.22 -4.05 4.17
C MET A 200 8.73 -5.05 3.14
N THR A 201 8.77 -4.68 1.85
CA THR A 201 9.22 -5.58 0.78
C THR A 201 10.72 -5.86 0.89
N ARG A 202 11.53 -4.82 1.14
CA ARG A 202 12.97 -4.96 1.40
C ARG A 202 13.24 -5.77 2.66
N ASN A 203 12.56 -5.45 3.77
CA ASN A 203 12.73 -6.17 5.03
C ASN A 203 12.26 -7.63 4.92
N ALA A 204 11.12 -7.91 4.28
CA ALA A 204 10.65 -9.27 4.02
C ALA A 204 11.61 -10.04 3.10
N TYR A 205 12.19 -9.38 2.09
CA TYR A 205 13.20 -10.01 1.24
C TYR A 205 14.43 -10.43 2.05
N ALA A 206 14.92 -9.57 2.95
CA ALA A 206 16.02 -9.91 3.84
C ALA A 206 15.67 -11.04 4.81
N VAL A 207 14.48 -11.01 5.43
CA VAL A 207 14.00 -12.14 6.26
C VAL A 207 14.01 -13.43 5.44
N ASN A 208 13.42 -13.42 4.25
CA ASN A 208 13.34 -14.60 3.40
C ASN A 208 14.75 -15.13 3.04
N MET A 209 15.63 -14.26 2.55
CA MET A 209 16.91 -14.68 1.95
C MET A 209 18.03 -14.88 2.98
N ALA A 210 18.13 -14.00 3.96
CA ALA A 210 19.23 -13.96 4.90
C ALA A 210 18.90 -14.63 6.24
N TYR A 211 17.62 -14.86 6.55
CA TYR A 211 17.21 -15.55 7.78
C TYR A 211 16.55 -16.90 7.53
N VAL A 212 15.45 -16.95 6.77
CA VAL A 212 14.69 -18.20 6.58
C VAL A 212 15.50 -19.23 5.82
N LEU A 213 16.06 -18.89 4.65
CA LEU A 213 16.78 -19.87 3.83
C LEU A 213 17.97 -20.55 4.54
N PRO A 214 18.82 -19.85 5.32
CA PRO A 214 19.95 -20.49 5.99
C PRO A 214 19.59 -21.30 7.24
N HIS A 215 18.48 -20.97 7.92
CA HIS A 215 18.15 -21.53 9.24
C HIS A 215 16.95 -22.49 9.23
N ALA A 216 16.20 -22.56 8.12
CA ALA A 216 15.04 -23.43 8.02
C ALA A 216 15.39 -24.91 8.35
N PRO A 217 14.51 -25.62 9.07
CA PRO A 217 14.72 -27.02 9.44
C PRO A 217 14.62 -27.97 8.24
N VAL A 218 14.17 -27.45 7.09
CA VAL A 218 13.95 -28.19 5.85
C VAL A 218 14.51 -27.40 4.68
N ARG A 219 14.80 -28.09 3.58
CA ARG A 219 15.30 -27.43 2.37
C ARG A 219 14.15 -26.74 1.65
N VAL A 220 14.28 -25.42 1.46
CA VAL A 220 13.44 -24.66 0.53
C VAL A 220 14.02 -24.80 -0.88
N GLU A 221 13.16 -25.18 -1.84
CA GLU A 221 13.54 -25.32 -3.26
C GLU A 221 13.39 -24.00 -4.03
N ARG A 222 12.37 -23.20 -3.67
CA ARG A 222 12.11 -21.91 -4.31
C ARG A 222 11.46 -20.94 -3.35
N THR A 223 11.79 -19.66 -3.50
CA THR A 223 11.15 -18.57 -2.76
C THR A 223 10.48 -17.58 -3.71
N ILE A 224 9.32 -17.09 -3.30
CA ILE A 224 8.55 -16.07 -3.99
C ILE A 224 8.28 -14.96 -2.98
N LEU A 225 8.70 -13.73 -3.29
CA LEU A 225 8.56 -12.59 -2.36
C LEU A 225 7.12 -12.10 -2.22
N GLU A 226 6.35 -12.14 -3.31
CA GLU A 226 4.92 -11.83 -3.35
C GLU A 226 4.20 -12.96 -4.10
N ALA A 227 3.37 -13.70 -3.37
CA ALA A 227 2.69 -14.90 -3.84
C ALA A 227 1.15 -14.77 -3.78
N ASN A 228 0.63 -13.54 -3.77
CA ASN A 228 -0.79 -13.19 -3.82
C ASN A 228 -1.72 -13.77 -2.73
N MET A 229 -1.21 -14.40 -1.66
CA MET A 229 -2.09 -14.83 -0.54
C MET A 229 -2.74 -13.63 0.16
N GLY A 230 -1.99 -12.53 0.32
CA GLY A 230 -2.52 -11.31 0.88
C GLY A 230 -3.44 -10.56 -0.10
N GLY A 231 -3.11 -10.53 -1.39
CA GLY A 231 -3.90 -9.82 -2.40
C GLY A 231 -3.60 -8.32 -2.47
N ASP A 232 -2.33 -7.93 -2.37
CA ASP A 232 -1.92 -6.55 -2.63
C ASP A 232 -2.42 -6.09 -4.01
N LYS A 233 -3.23 -5.02 -4.02
CA LYS A 233 -3.96 -4.47 -5.17
C LYS A 233 -4.94 -5.45 -5.84
N LYS A 234 -5.49 -6.41 -5.08
CA LYS A 234 -6.49 -7.38 -5.53
C LYS A 234 -7.56 -7.58 -4.44
N PRO A 235 -8.84 -7.83 -4.79
CA PRO A 235 -9.82 -8.25 -3.80
C PRO A 235 -9.33 -9.49 -3.06
N SER A 236 -9.41 -9.48 -1.73
CA SER A 236 -8.85 -10.54 -0.89
C SER A 236 -9.71 -10.76 0.35
N PHE A 237 -10.14 -12.00 0.54
CA PHE A 237 -10.84 -12.42 1.76
C PHE A 237 -9.92 -12.31 2.98
N GLU A 238 -8.64 -12.64 2.82
CA GLU A 238 -7.64 -12.57 3.88
C GLU A 238 -7.51 -11.15 4.43
N TYR A 239 -7.33 -10.15 3.56
CA TYR A 239 -7.27 -8.75 3.98
C TYR A 239 -8.61 -8.19 4.44
N PHE A 240 -9.73 -8.71 3.94
CA PHE A 240 -11.04 -8.33 4.46
C PHE A 240 -11.24 -8.79 5.91
N GLN A 241 -10.80 -10.00 6.24
CA GLN A 241 -11.00 -10.59 7.57
C GLN A 241 -9.96 -10.11 8.60
N GLN A 242 -8.69 -10.01 8.21
CA GLN A 242 -7.58 -9.71 9.12
C GLN A 242 -7.09 -8.25 9.04
N GLY A 243 -7.49 -7.51 8.00
CA GLY A 243 -7.01 -6.16 7.73
C GLY A 243 -5.69 -6.13 6.95
N HIS A 244 -5.40 -4.96 6.36
CA HIS A 244 -4.15 -4.65 5.67
C HIS A 244 -3.95 -3.13 5.62
N GLY A 245 -2.86 -2.65 6.22
CA GLY A 245 -2.66 -1.24 6.52
C GLY A 245 -3.38 -0.85 7.80
N LYS A 246 -4.14 0.26 7.75
CA LYS A 246 -4.92 0.77 8.89
C LYS A 246 -6.33 0.20 8.84
N THR A 247 -6.77 -0.45 9.91
CA THR A 247 -8.18 -0.83 10.12
C THR A 247 -8.84 0.26 10.95
N VAL A 248 -9.89 0.88 10.41
CA VAL A 248 -10.55 2.03 11.03
C VAL A 248 -12.06 1.84 11.12
N ILE A 249 -12.67 2.41 12.16
CA ILE A 249 -14.11 2.56 12.30
C ILE A 249 -14.44 4.05 12.35
N ALA A 250 -15.56 4.41 11.74
CA ALA A 250 -16.22 5.69 11.93
C ALA A 250 -17.70 5.44 12.27
N GLU A 251 -18.22 6.11 13.28
CA GLU A 251 -19.59 5.95 13.75
C GLU A 251 -20.26 7.31 13.98
N THR A 252 -21.58 7.35 13.84
CA THR A 252 -22.42 8.52 14.12
C THR A 252 -23.84 8.05 14.33
N THR A 253 -24.60 8.75 15.16
CA THR A 253 -26.04 8.50 15.37
C THR A 253 -26.79 9.69 14.84
N LEU A 254 -27.63 9.47 13.82
CA LEU A 254 -28.44 10.55 13.24
C LEU A 254 -29.62 10.88 14.15
N THR A 255 -29.91 12.18 14.27
CA THR A 255 -31.12 12.65 14.94
C THR A 255 -32.32 12.61 13.99
N GLU A 256 -33.54 12.56 14.52
CA GLU A 256 -34.79 12.59 13.73
C GLU A 256 -34.94 13.87 12.88
N ALA A 257 -34.23 14.93 13.22
CA ALA A 257 -34.31 16.22 12.52
C ALA A 257 -33.30 16.36 11.36
N ALA A 258 -32.34 15.44 11.24
CA ALA A 258 -31.25 15.47 10.26
C ALA A 258 -31.65 14.90 8.89
#